data_AF-A0A1Q3VAU0-F1
#
_entry.id   AF-A0A1Q3VAU0-F1
#
_cell.length_a   1.000
_cell.length_b   1.000
_cell.length_c   1.000
_cell.angle_alpha   90.00
_cell.angle_beta   90.00
_cell.angle_gamma   90.00
#
_symmetry.space_group_name_H-M   'P 1'
#
loop_
_entity.id
_entity.type
_entity.pdbx_description
1 polymer ?
#
loop_
_entity_poly.entity_id
_entity_poly.type
_entity_poly.pdbx_seq_one_letter_code
_entity_poly.pdbx_strand_id
1 'polypeptide(L)'
;MGQYYYIIDLDARGFPDPRKLGSGRKAWEQIANAASTPQALFVLLTCSNGRGGGDFIPRLGKGDERIIGCWAGHRIAVVGDYAEDGDFAAKPDEKISELYQRCRDGVYRDITVLVRPILARELGVCYAAHRWWLQELDGTRTQQGSWQLECDAKAPFSILPTEPEKGDAP
;
A
#
# COMPACT_ATOMS: atom_id res chain seq x y z
N MET A 1 -17.21 12.21 -7.27
CA MET A 1 -15.92 11.79 -6.69
C MET A 1 -16.16 10.59 -5.79
N GLY A 2 -15.18 9.69 -5.63
CA GLY A 2 -15.31 8.50 -4.79
C GLY A 2 -14.43 8.59 -3.54
N GLN A 3 -14.78 7.84 -2.50
CA GLN A 3 -14.10 7.81 -1.21
C GLN A 3 -12.70 7.16 -1.32
N TYR A 4 -11.74 7.70 -0.57
CA TYR A 4 -10.36 7.24 -0.47
C TYR A 4 -10.12 6.55 0.85
N TYR A 5 -9.30 5.49 0.86
CA TYR A 5 -9.13 4.63 2.04
C TYR A 5 -7.66 4.42 2.40
N TYR A 6 -7.42 4.25 3.70
CA TYR A 6 -6.18 3.71 4.25
C TYR A 6 -6.47 2.46 5.07
N ILE A 7 -5.52 1.53 5.09
CA ILE A 7 -5.45 0.47 6.09
C ILE A 7 -4.61 1.01 7.24
N ILE A 8 -5.15 1.00 8.45
CA ILE A 8 -4.57 1.67 9.61
C ILE A 8 -4.47 0.67 10.76
N ASP A 9 -3.30 0.62 11.39
CA ASP A 9 -3.12 -0.01 12.70
C ASP A 9 -3.42 1.02 13.80
N LEU A 10 -4.48 0.78 14.56
CA LEU A 10 -4.93 1.66 15.63
C LEU A 10 -4.03 1.58 16.87
N ASP A 11 -3.33 0.46 17.07
CA ASP A 11 -2.47 0.23 18.23
C ASP A 11 -1.05 0.77 18.00
N ALA A 12 -0.44 0.45 16.85
CA ALA A 12 0.91 0.94 16.51
C ALA A 12 0.92 2.31 15.83
N ARG A 13 -0.26 2.83 15.44
CA ARG A 13 -0.43 4.09 14.71
C ARG A 13 0.37 4.14 13.41
N GLY A 14 0.30 3.08 12.62
CA GLY A 14 0.98 2.95 11.33
C GLY A 14 0.02 2.74 10.16
N PHE A 15 0.44 3.11 8.95
CA PHE A 15 -0.29 2.80 7.73
C PHE A 15 0.65 2.66 6.51
N PRO A 16 0.37 1.77 5.54
CA PRO A 16 0.97 1.84 4.20
C PRO A 16 0.18 2.82 3.31
N ASP A 17 0.85 3.77 2.64
CA ASP A 17 0.24 4.66 1.64
C ASP A 17 0.05 3.89 0.32
N PRO A 18 -1.21 3.66 -0.13
CA PRO A 18 -1.49 2.92 -1.37
C PRO A 18 -0.75 3.49 -2.58
N ARG A 19 -0.62 4.82 -2.64
CA ARG A 19 0.07 5.48 -3.74
C ARG A 19 1.53 5.09 -3.79
N LYS A 20 2.23 5.04 -2.66
CA LYS A 20 3.65 4.66 -2.62
C LYS A 20 3.87 3.17 -2.94
N LEU A 21 2.79 2.39 -3.00
CA LEU A 21 2.73 1.02 -3.52
C LEU A 21 2.18 0.95 -4.96
N GLY A 22 2.14 2.05 -5.70
CA GLY A 22 1.72 2.06 -7.10
C GLY A 22 0.23 1.78 -7.32
N SER A 23 -0.61 1.95 -6.28
CA SER A 23 -2.06 1.80 -6.36
C SER A 23 -2.79 3.13 -6.10
N GLY A 24 -4.01 3.23 -6.62
CA GLY A 24 -4.92 4.30 -6.24
C GLY A 24 -5.43 4.14 -4.80
N ARG A 25 -6.20 5.12 -4.32
CA ARG A 25 -6.71 5.10 -2.92
C ARG A 25 -8.16 4.65 -2.82
N LYS A 26 -8.88 4.53 -3.91
CA LYS A 26 -10.26 4.04 -3.87
C LYS A 26 -10.27 2.54 -3.59
N ALA A 27 -11.32 2.04 -2.97
CA ALA A 27 -11.43 0.62 -2.59
C ALA A 27 -11.17 -0.31 -3.79
N TRP A 28 -11.82 -0.04 -4.93
CA TRP A 28 -11.64 -0.83 -6.16
C TRP A 28 -10.18 -0.84 -6.65
N GLU A 29 -9.52 0.33 -6.66
CA GLU A 29 -8.14 0.49 -7.11
C GLU A 29 -7.16 -0.30 -6.24
N GLN A 30 -7.45 -0.43 -4.94
CA GLN A 30 -6.61 -1.16 -3.99
C GLN A 30 -6.74 -2.67 -4.14
N ILE A 31 -7.96 -3.20 -4.29
CA ILE A 31 -8.18 -4.65 -4.42
C ILE A 31 -7.83 -5.20 -5.81
N ALA A 32 -7.95 -4.39 -6.85
CA ALA A 32 -7.62 -4.80 -8.22
C ALA A 32 -6.11 -4.79 -8.51
N ASN A 33 -5.27 -4.34 -7.58
CA ASN A 33 -3.83 -4.20 -7.78
C ASN A 33 -3.05 -5.35 -7.11
N ALA A 34 -2.13 -5.96 -7.87
CA ALA A 34 -1.43 -7.18 -7.49
C ALA A 34 -0.28 -6.99 -6.49
N ALA A 35 0.23 -5.77 -6.28
CA ALA A 35 1.33 -5.49 -5.36
C ALA A 35 1.08 -4.25 -4.48
N SER A 36 -0.11 -4.23 -3.87
CA SER A 36 -0.69 -3.09 -3.18
C SER A 36 -0.87 -3.36 -1.67
N THR A 37 -1.72 -2.54 -1.04
CA THR A 37 -2.07 -2.60 0.38
C THR A 37 -2.61 -3.94 0.86
N PRO A 38 -3.34 -4.78 0.08
CA PRO A 38 -3.76 -6.10 0.58
C PRO A 38 -2.58 -7.04 0.82
N GLN A 39 -1.61 -7.08 -0.11
CA GLN A 39 -0.41 -7.90 0.04
C GLN A 39 0.48 -7.35 1.17
N ALA A 40 0.60 -6.02 1.27
CA ALA A 40 1.28 -5.38 2.39
C ALA A 40 0.65 -5.79 3.73
N LEU A 41 -0.68 -5.75 3.84
CA LEU A 41 -1.41 -6.12 5.05
C LEU A 41 -1.14 -7.58 5.43
N PHE A 42 -1.13 -8.49 4.46
CA PHE A 42 -0.84 -9.91 4.73
C PHE A 42 0.57 -10.08 5.35
N VAL A 43 1.59 -9.41 4.80
CA VAL A 43 2.96 -9.39 5.36
C VAL A 43 2.98 -8.84 6.80
N LEU A 44 2.26 -7.75 7.06
CA LEU A 44 2.21 -7.09 8.38
C LEU A 44 1.51 -7.96 9.44
N LEU A 45 0.51 -8.74 9.04
CA LEU A 45 -0.26 -9.62 9.93
C LEU A 45 0.36 -11.01 10.14
N THR A 46 1.37 -11.38 9.34
CA THR A 46 1.98 -12.72 9.36
C THR A 46 2.67 -12.99 10.70
N CYS A 47 2.00 -13.69 11.61
CA CYS A 47 2.45 -13.89 12.99
C CYS A 47 3.66 -14.85 13.13
N SER A 48 3.97 -15.61 12.09
CA SER A 48 5.12 -16.51 12.05
C SER A 48 5.78 -16.51 10.68
N ASN A 49 7.11 -16.45 10.66
CA ASN A 49 7.95 -16.48 9.46
C ASN A 49 9.29 -17.14 9.82
N GLY A 50 9.91 -17.88 8.91
CA GLY A 50 11.22 -18.54 9.08
C GLY A 50 11.16 -19.97 9.61
N ARG A 51 10.05 -20.69 9.35
CA ARG A 51 9.81 -22.08 9.80
C ARG A 51 9.63 -23.08 8.66
N GLY A 52 9.61 -22.66 7.40
CA GLY A 52 9.31 -23.55 6.28
C GLY A 52 9.54 -22.95 4.89
N GLY A 53 9.22 -23.75 3.87
CA GLY A 53 9.20 -23.24 2.49
C GLY A 53 8.11 -22.18 2.32
N GLY A 54 8.40 -21.16 1.49
CA GLY A 54 7.45 -20.07 1.21
C GLY A 54 7.45 -18.92 2.23
N ASP A 55 8.37 -18.92 3.19
CA ASP A 55 8.57 -17.79 4.10
C ASP A 55 9.04 -16.53 3.35
N PHE A 56 8.56 -15.38 3.78
CA PHE A 56 9.04 -14.10 3.30
C PHE A 56 10.50 -13.93 3.66
N ILE A 57 11.30 -13.50 2.69
CA ILE A 57 12.72 -13.28 2.92
C ILE A 57 12.87 -11.86 3.47
N PRO A 58 13.28 -11.70 4.75
CA PRO A 58 13.45 -10.38 5.32
C PRO A 58 14.53 -9.61 4.56
N ARG A 59 14.40 -8.29 4.54
CA ARG A 59 15.50 -7.43 4.15
C ARG A 59 16.57 -7.57 5.24
N LEU A 60 17.74 -8.11 4.91
CA LEU A 60 18.90 -8.08 5.81
C LEU A 60 19.73 -6.84 5.46
N GLY A 61 19.72 -5.83 6.33
CA GLY A 61 20.54 -4.61 6.22
C GLY A 61 20.43 -3.71 7.45
N LYS A 62 21.52 -3.04 7.85
CA LYS A 62 21.63 -2.27 9.10
C LYS A 62 20.44 -1.30 9.31
N GLY A 63 19.66 -1.55 10.36
CA GLY A 63 18.46 -0.78 10.73
C GLY A 63 17.17 -1.61 10.89
N ASP A 64 17.27 -2.94 11.01
CA ASP A 64 16.16 -3.92 10.97
C ASP A 64 15.07 -3.71 12.04
N GLU A 65 14.11 -2.83 11.76
CA GLU A 65 12.76 -2.96 12.32
C GLU A 65 12.11 -4.22 11.73
N ARG A 66 11.73 -5.18 12.58
CA ARG A 66 11.02 -6.40 12.17
C ARG A 66 9.62 -6.03 11.68
N ILE A 67 9.47 -5.79 10.38
CA ILE A 67 8.19 -5.39 9.77
C ILE A 67 7.24 -6.58 9.50
N ILE A 68 7.78 -7.77 9.23
CA ILE A 68 6.97 -8.98 9.02
C ILE A 68 6.31 -9.36 10.35
N GLY A 69 4.98 -9.38 10.37
CA GLY A 69 4.21 -9.71 11.57
C GLY A 69 4.16 -8.61 12.63
N CYS A 70 4.61 -7.38 12.34
CA CYS A 70 4.61 -6.31 13.34
C CYS A 70 3.20 -5.86 13.77
N TRP A 71 2.17 -6.24 13.01
CA TRP A 71 0.75 -5.98 13.30
C TRP A 71 0.00 -7.23 13.78
N ALA A 72 0.72 -8.34 14.02
CA ALA A 72 0.09 -9.59 14.44
C ALA A 72 -0.64 -9.41 15.78
N GLY A 73 -1.97 -9.55 15.76
CA GLY A 73 -2.83 -9.39 16.94
C GLY A 73 -3.26 -7.96 17.26
N HIS A 74 -2.90 -6.97 16.43
CA HIS A 74 -3.32 -5.58 16.59
C HIS A 74 -4.73 -5.32 16.04
N ARG A 75 -5.34 -4.21 16.45
CA ARG A 75 -6.61 -3.70 15.91
C ARG A 75 -6.38 -2.95 14.61
N ILE A 76 -6.78 -3.55 13.50
CA ILE A 76 -6.62 -2.99 12.16
C ILE A 76 -7.98 -2.57 11.60
N ALA A 77 -8.03 -1.39 10.97
CA ALA A 77 -9.23 -0.88 10.31
C ALA A 77 -8.92 -0.37 8.90
N VAL A 78 -9.88 -0.49 7.98
CA VAL A 78 -9.85 0.21 6.69
C VAL A 78 -10.74 1.44 6.84
N VAL A 79 -10.14 2.63 6.82
CA VAL A 79 -10.85 3.88 7.12
C VAL A 79 -10.79 4.82 5.93
N GLY A 80 -11.97 5.30 5.52
CA GLY A 80 -12.10 6.23 4.41
C GLY A 80 -12.14 7.69 4.86
N ASP A 81 -11.99 8.61 3.90
CA ASP A 81 -12.09 10.06 4.14
C ASP A 81 -13.50 10.56 4.48
N TYR A 82 -14.52 9.70 4.33
CA TYR A 82 -15.91 9.97 4.75
C TYR A 82 -16.34 9.18 6.00
N ALA A 83 -15.38 8.60 6.74
CA ALA A 83 -15.72 7.80 7.91
C ALA A 83 -16.37 8.64 9.02
N GLU A 84 -17.25 8.01 9.79
CA GLU A 84 -17.93 8.60 10.95
C GLU A 84 -17.53 7.88 12.24
N ASP A 85 -17.63 8.55 13.39
CA ASP A 85 -17.27 8.00 14.71
C ASP A 85 -18.11 6.76 15.11
N GLY A 86 -19.22 6.49 14.40
CA GLY A 86 -20.09 5.34 14.61
C GLY A 86 -19.83 4.14 13.70
N ASP A 87 -18.90 4.23 12.74
CA ASP A 87 -18.71 3.17 11.72
C ASP A 87 -18.20 1.85 12.31
N PHE A 88 -17.46 1.90 13.43
CA PHE A 88 -17.09 0.72 14.20
C PHE A 88 -16.87 1.05 15.68
N ALA A 89 -16.85 0.02 16.53
CA ALA A 89 -16.58 0.20 17.95
C ALA A 89 -15.11 0.59 18.17
N ALA A 90 -14.89 1.86 18.52
CA ALA A 90 -13.59 2.41 18.87
C ALA A 90 -13.45 2.64 20.38
N LYS A 91 -12.21 2.88 20.85
CA LYS A 91 -12.02 3.34 22.24
C LYS A 91 -12.62 4.75 22.40
N PRO A 92 -13.01 5.17 23.62
CA PRO A 92 -13.67 6.46 23.84
C PRO A 92 -12.87 7.69 23.34
N ASP A 93 -11.55 7.58 23.27
CA ASP A 93 -10.61 8.61 22.82
C ASP A 93 -10.23 8.50 21.34
N GLU A 94 -10.73 7.49 20.63
CA GLU A 94 -10.45 7.25 19.22
C GLU A 94 -11.55 7.85 18.34
N LYS A 95 -11.22 8.97 17.67
CA LYS A 95 -12.07 9.61 16.67
C LYS A 95 -11.88 8.98 15.30
N ILE A 96 -12.80 8.13 14.88
CA ILE A 96 -12.73 7.38 13.61
C ILE A 96 -12.76 8.34 12.42
N SER A 97 -13.63 9.35 12.50
CA SER A 97 -13.78 10.38 11.46
C SER A 97 -12.50 11.17 11.17
N GLU A 98 -11.57 11.23 12.12
CA GLU A 98 -10.31 11.94 11.97
C GLU A 98 -9.15 11.07 11.47
N LEU A 99 -9.28 9.73 11.50
CA LEU A 99 -8.16 8.81 11.27
C LEU A 99 -7.53 8.99 9.88
N TYR A 100 -8.35 9.17 8.85
CA TYR A 100 -7.86 9.40 7.49
C TYR A 100 -6.99 10.67 7.42
N GLN A 101 -7.48 11.77 8.01
CA GLN A 101 -6.76 13.04 8.00
C GLN A 101 -5.49 12.97 8.85
N ARG A 102 -5.52 12.27 9.99
CA ARG A 102 -4.33 12.04 10.83
C ARG A 102 -3.22 11.25 10.11
N CYS A 103 -3.57 10.36 9.19
CA CYS A 103 -2.59 9.72 8.31
C CYS A 103 -1.98 10.73 7.31
N ARG A 104 -2.81 11.61 6.74
CA ARG A 104 -2.37 12.66 5.80
C ARG A 104 -1.45 13.69 6.46
N ASP A 105 -1.73 14.03 7.70
CA ASP A 105 -0.99 15.04 8.49
C ASP A 105 0.30 14.48 9.12
N GLY A 106 0.57 13.19 8.94
CA GLY A 106 1.78 12.54 9.46
C GLY A 106 1.74 12.22 10.95
N VAL A 107 0.56 12.28 11.59
CA VAL A 107 0.37 11.84 12.98
C VAL A 107 0.50 10.32 13.09
N TYR A 108 0.02 9.60 12.07
CA TYR A 108 0.30 8.17 11.91
C TYR A 108 1.57 7.99 11.07
N ARG A 109 2.37 6.97 11.41
CA ARG A 109 3.62 6.69 10.71
C ARG A 109 3.34 5.99 9.39
N ASP A 110 3.82 6.56 8.30
CA ASP A 110 3.86 5.88 7.02
C ASP A 110 4.97 4.80 7.03
N ILE A 111 4.55 3.53 7.02
CA ILE A 111 5.44 2.37 7.06
C ILE A 111 5.75 1.80 5.67
N THR A 112 5.31 2.47 4.59
CA THR A 112 5.44 1.95 3.22
C THR A 112 6.89 1.63 2.87
N VAL A 113 7.83 2.47 3.29
CA VAL A 113 9.27 2.27 3.00
C VAL A 113 9.83 0.97 3.62
N LEU A 114 9.19 0.45 4.66
CA LEU A 114 9.60 -0.76 5.36
C LEU A 114 9.04 -2.02 4.71
N VAL A 115 7.76 -2.01 4.28
CA VAL A 115 7.10 -3.18 3.69
C VAL A 115 7.40 -3.32 2.19
N ARG A 116 7.57 -2.21 1.48
CA ARG A 116 7.76 -2.17 0.02
C ARG A 116 8.93 -3.03 -0.49
N PRO A 117 10.11 -3.09 0.16
CA PRO A 117 11.21 -3.96 -0.28
C PRO A 117 10.87 -5.45 -0.23
N ILE A 118 10.01 -5.87 0.71
CA ILE A 118 9.55 -7.25 0.79
C ILE A 118 8.65 -7.53 -0.41
N LEU A 119 7.62 -6.70 -0.63
CA LEU A 119 6.72 -6.87 -1.78
C LEU A 119 7.46 -6.85 -3.12
N ALA A 120 8.42 -5.93 -3.28
CA ALA A 120 9.24 -5.84 -4.48
C ALA A 120 9.96 -7.17 -4.78
N ARG A 121 10.56 -7.78 -3.75
CA ARG A 121 11.27 -9.04 -3.86
C ARG A 121 10.32 -10.22 -4.12
N GLU A 122 9.28 -10.33 -3.30
CA GLU A 122 8.38 -11.48 -3.25
C GLU A 122 7.38 -11.50 -4.41
N LEU A 123 7.13 -10.36 -5.04
CA LEU A 123 6.22 -10.23 -6.18
C LEU A 123 6.95 -9.91 -7.49
N GLY A 124 8.28 -9.74 -7.47
CA GLY A 124 9.04 -9.48 -8.68
C GLY A 124 8.71 -8.13 -9.33
N VAL A 125 8.49 -7.11 -8.50
CA VAL A 125 8.05 -5.77 -8.94
C VAL A 125 9.03 -4.70 -8.47
N CYS A 126 9.07 -3.58 -9.20
CA CYS A 126 9.73 -2.37 -8.75
C CYS A 126 8.72 -1.22 -8.64
N TYR A 127 8.96 -0.33 -7.68
CA TYR A 127 8.10 0.83 -7.44
C TYR A 127 8.84 2.08 -7.92
N ALA A 128 8.37 2.66 -9.02
CA ALA A 128 8.98 3.81 -9.64
C ALA A 128 8.20 5.09 -9.32
N ALA A 129 8.91 6.17 -9.00
CA ALA A 129 8.32 7.51 -8.92
C ALA A 129 8.52 8.22 -10.26
N HIS A 130 7.46 8.36 -11.04
CA HIS A 130 7.49 9.13 -12.28
C HIS A 130 7.09 10.56 -11.98
N ARG A 131 8.03 11.48 -12.17
CA ARG A 131 7.75 12.92 -12.15
C ARG A 131 7.49 13.38 -13.58
N TRP A 132 6.39 14.08 -13.78
CA TRP A 132 6.06 14.70 -15.05
C TRP A 132 5.53 16.12 -14.78
N TRP A 133 5.64 16.99 -15.77
CA TRP A 133 5.20 18.38 -15.64
C TRP A 133 3.90 18.56 -16.40
N LEU A 134 2.88 19.08 -15.74
CA LEU A 134 1.69 19.61 -16.42
C LEU A 134 2.03 21.05 -16.80
N GLN A 135 1.93 21.39 -18.08
CA GLN A 135 2.00 22.77 -18.55
C GLN A 135 0.59 23.21 -18.98
N GLU A 136 0.03 24.19 -18.27
CA GLU A 136 -1.25 24.78 -18.62
C GLU A 136 -1.12 25.71 -19.85
N LEU A 137 -2.25 26.02 -20.49
CA LEU A 137 -2.28 26.83 -21.71
C LEU A 137 -1.76 28.27 -21.50
N ASP A 138 -1.80 28.76 -20.27
CA ASP A 138 -1.25 30.05 -19.85
C ASP A 138 0.27 30.02 -19.63
N GLY A 139 0.90 28.85 -19.77
CA GLY A 139 2.33 28.64 -19.58
C GLY A 139 2.73 28.19 -18.16
N THR A 140 1.79 28.13 -17.22
CA THR A 140 2.04 27.69 -15.85
C THR A 140 2.49 26.22 -15.83
N ARG A 141 3.58 25.92 -15.11
CA ARG A 141 4.10 24.56 -14.97
C ARG A 141 3.95 24.06 -13.55
N THR A 142 3.20 22.98 -13.39
CA THR A 142 3.02 22.31 -12.10
C THR A 142 3.71 20.96 -12.13
N GLN A 143 4.60 20.72 -11.16
CA GLN A 143 5.26 19.42 -11.03
C GLN A 143 4.26 18.41 -10.49
N GLN A 144 3.94 17.40 -11.31
CA GLN A 144 3.12 16.28 -10.92
C GLN A 144 4.02 15.06 -10.67
N GLY A 145 3.59 14.20 -9.76
CA GLY A 145 4.29 12.97 -9.43
C GLY A 145 3.30 11.85 -9.18
N SER A 146 3.45 10.75 -9.90
CA SER A 146 2.76 9.50 -9.61
C SER A 146 3.79 8.42 -9.28
N TRP A 147 3.41 7.53 -8.38
CA TRP A 147 4.12 6.28 -8.17
C TRP A 147 3.41 5.24 -9.02
N GLN A 148 4.17 4.46 -9.79
CA GLN A 148 3.65 3.36 -10.59
C GLN A 148 4.33 2.06 -10.17
N LEU A 149 3.58 0.98 -10.30
CA LEU A 149 4.09 -0.37 -10.20
C LEU A 149 4.62 -0.78 -11.57
N GLU A 150 5.86 -1.23 -11.62
CA GLU A 150 6.47 -1.79 -12.82
C GLU A 150 6.91 -3.23 -12.52
N CYS A 151 6.89 -4.10 -13.54
CA CYS A 151 7.51 -5.41 -13.43
C CYS A 151 9.02 -5.22 -13.34
N ASP A 152 9.68 -5.87 -12.37
CA ASP A 152 11.13 -5.88 -12.34
C ASP A 152 11.64 -6.85 -13.42
N ALA A 153 12.29 -6.32 -14.45
CA ALA A 153 12.86 -7.12 -15.54
C ALA A 153 13.90 -8.17 -15.06
N LYS A 154 14.39 -8.04 -13.82
CA LYS A 154 15.32 -8.98 -13.18
C LYS A 154 14.64 -9.92 -12.19
N ALA A 155 13.33 -9.82 -12.01
CA ALA A 155 12.60 -10.72 -11.13
C ALA A 155 12.70 -12.17 -11.62
N PRO A 156 12.89 -13.15 -10.72
CA PRO A 156 12.98 -14.56 -11.09
C PRO A 156 11.64 -15.15 -11.58
N PHE A 157 10.56 -14.37 -11.51
CA PHE A 157 9.22 -14.69 -12.02
C PHE A 157 8.54 -13.38 -12.44
N SER A 158 7.75 -13.41 -13.52
CA SER A 158 6.91 -12.31 -13.94
C SER A 158 5.44 -12.65 -13.67
N ILE A 159 4.66 -11.67 -13.22
CA ILE A 159 3.20 -11.74 -13.35
C ILE A 159 2.94 -11.61 -14.86
N LEU A 160 2.60 -12.73 -15.49
CA LEU A 160 2.27 -12.72 -16.91
C LEU A 160 1.10 -11.74 -17.11
N PRO A 161 1.18 -10.81 -18.08
CA PRO A 161 -0.01 -10.10 -18.50
C PRO A 161 -1.05 -11.15 -18.90
N THR A 162 -2.31 -10.95 -18.51
CA THR A 162 -3.42 -11.72 -19.09
C THR A 162 -3.26 -11.68 -20.60
N GLU A 163 -3.09 -12.85 -21.22
CA GLU A 163 -3.07 -12.93 -22.68
C GLU A 163 -4.32 -12.23 -23.19
N PRO A 164 -4.22 -11.36 -24.22
CA PRO A 164 -5.42 -10.81 -24.84
C PRO A 164 -6.29 -11.99 -25.27
N GLU A 165 -7.56 -12.00 -24.84
CA GLU A 165 -8.50 -13.02 -25.26
C GLU A 165 -8.45 -13.12 -26.79
N LYS A 166 -8.09 -14.30 -27.28
CA LYS A 166 -8.22 -14.64 -28.70
C LYS A 166 -9.70 -14.63 -29.04
N GLY A 167 -10.24 -13.48 -29.40
CA GLY A 167 -11.62 -13.40 -29.85
C GLY A 167 -12.17 -12.00 -29.70
N ASP A 168 -11.77 -11.11 -30.59
CA ASP A 168 -12.72 -10.18 -31.21
C ASP A 168 -12.07 -9.61 -32.48
N ALA A 169 -12.14 -10.42 -33.54
CA ALA A 169 -12.35 -9.95 -34.90
C ALA A 169 -13.71 -10.54 -35.31
N PRO A 170 -14.65 -9.68 -35.71
CA PRO A 170 -14.71 -9.27 -37.11
C PRO A 170 -14.58 -7.76 -37.35
#